data_AF-A0A443RUH2-F1
#
_entry.id   AF-A0A443RUH2-F1
#
_cell.length_a   1.000
_cell.length_b   1.000
_cell.length_c   1.000
_cell.angle_alpha   90.00
_cell.angle_beta   90.00
_cell.angle_gamma   90.00
#
_symmetry.space_group_name_H-M   'P 1'
#
loop_
_entity.id
_entity.type
_entity.pdbx_description
1 polymer ?
#
loop_
_entity_poly.entity_id
_entity_poly.type
_entity_poly.pdbx_seq_one_letter_code
_entity_poly.pdbx_strand_id
1 'polypeptide(L)'
;YVFEGGTSFGFGAGANFGSVYTPNPTSYDYDAPLTEAGDPTDKYFAIRQLVSKYLPLPPIPVPKPSPKLKFGPIFLEKIVSVFDLIRHATDSVQSVYPLTFEKLGVPHGFVLYTTTVDVKPSDPAVLKIKTLNDRALVFVDFEYQGTMSRTQEVNMLPINAKRGSRLDILVENQGRICGGPLIDEFKVRSIINTAMNDRIQFFLNF
;
A
#
# COMPACT_ATOMS: atom_id res chain seq x y z
N TYR A 1 20.63 15.17 -7.32
CA TYR A 1 19.18 15.09 -7.56
C TYR A 1 18.59 14.44 -6.33
N VAL A 2 17.55 14.99 -5.70
CA VAL A 2 16.79 16.21 -6.04
C VAL A 2 17.35 17.49 -5.37
N PHE A 3 16.83 18.67 -5.74
CA PHE A 3 17.10 19.93 -5.02
C PHE A 3 16.08 20.18 -3.90
N GLU A 4 14.83 19.81 -4.16
CA GLU A 4 13.74 19.65 -3.19
C GLU A 4 12.98 18.40 -3.60
N GLY A 5 12.64 17.54 -2.65
CA GLY A 5 11.90 16.31 -2.95
C GLY A 5 10.42 16.39 -2.62
N GLY A 6 10.06 16.88 -1.43
CA GLY A 6 8.67 17.07 -1.03
C GLY A 6 8.01 15.78 -0.54
N THR A 7 6.76 15.53 -0.99
CA THR A 7 5.89 14.47 -0.45
C THR A 7 5.22 13.68 -1.58
N SER A 8 5.20 12.36 -1.43
CA SER A 8 4.38 11.46 -2.26
C SER A 8 2.97 11.35 -1.68
N PHE A 9 2.10 12.33 -1.93
CA PHE A 9 0.74 12.36 -1.39
C PHE A 9 -0.15 11.20 -1.88
N GLY A 10 -1.16 10.86 -1.09
CA GLY A 10 -2.12 9.79 -1.40
C GLY A 10 -1.42 8.45 -1.62
N PHE A 11 -1.68 7.82 -2.76
CA PHE A 11 -1.02 6.60 -3.21
C PHE A 11 0.09 6.86 -4.24
N GLY A 12 0.68 8.06 -4.22
CA GLY A 12 1.70 8.48 -5.18
C GLY A 12 3.08 7.87 -4.95
N ALA A 13 3.31 7.22 -3.82
CA ALA A 13 4.57 6.56 -3.53
C ALA A 13 4.80 5.33 -4.43
N GLY A 14 6.00 5.23 -4.98
CA GLY A 14 6.46 4.04 -5.71
C GLY A 14 7.01 2.98 -4.77
N ALA A 15 7.62 1.96 -5.35
CA ALA A 15 8.36 0.92 -4.64
C ALA A 15 9.63 0.54 -5.40
N ASN A 16 10.52 -0.14 -4.69
CA ASN A 16 11.73 -0.71 -5.26
C ASN A 16 11.72 -2.23 -5.07
N PHE A 17 12.49 -2.93 -5.91
CA PHE A 17 12.71 -4.36 -5.77
C PHE A 17 14.21 -4.66 -5.90
N GLY A 18 14.81 -5.08 -4.79
CA GLY A 18 16.17 -5.61 -4.74
C GLY A 18 16.13 -7.12 -4.58
N SER A 19 16.52 -7.62 -3.41
CA SER A 19 16.23 -9.00 -2.98
C SER A 19 14.77 -9.19 -2.57
N VAL A 20 14.14 -8.13 -2.03
CA VAL A 20 12.75 -8.12 -1.58
C VAL A 20 12.04 -6.85 -2.04
N TYR A 21 10.70 -6.89 -2.06
CA TYR A 21 9.86 -5.73 -2.34
C TYR A 21 9.90 -4.73 -1.18
N THR A 22 10.22 -3.47 -1.49
CA THR A 22 10.29 -2.39 -0.50
C THR A 22 9.45 -1.20 -0.96
N PRO A 23 8.30 -0.92 -0.33
CA PRO A 23 7.51 0.27 -0.63
C PRO A 23 8.26 1.52 -0.15
N ASN A 24 8.21 2.60 -0.92
CA ASN A 24 8.79 3.87 -0.51
C ASN A 24 7.87 4.57 0.51
N PRO A 25 8.43 5.29 1.50
CA PRO A 25 7.61 6.05 2.43
C PRO A 25 6.92 7.23 1.71
N THR A 26 5.91 7.81 2.39
CA THR A 26 5.22 9.02 1.92
C THR A 26 6.16 10.22 1.83
N SER A 27 7.06 10.37 2.82
CA SER A 27 8.07 11.43 2.78
C SER A 27 9.03 11.21 1.63
N TYR A 28 9.20 12.25 0.81
CA TYR A 28 10.21 12.31 -0.23
C TYR A 28 11.21 13.42 0.08
N ASP A 29 11.48 13.70 1.36
CA ASP A 29 12.47 14.69 1.83
C ASP A 29 13.83 14.53 1.13
N TYR A 30 14.22 13.26 0.92
CA TYR A 30 15.39 12.86 0.15
C TYR A 30 16.73 13.30 0.77
N ASP A 31 16.73 13.87 1.98
CA ASP A 31 17.88 14.63 2.50
C ASP A 31 18.37 15.64 1.44
N ALA A 32 17.41 16.31 0.80
CA ALA A 32 17.68 17.26 -0.26
C ALA A 32 18.18 18.61 0.33
N PRO A 33 18.75 19.50 -0.50
CA PRO A 33 19.09 20.85 -0.07
C PRO A 33 17.92 21.58 0.62
N LEU A 34 16.69 21.42 0.13
CA LEU A 34 15.48 21.82 0.81
C LEU A 34 14.78 20.60 1.42
N THR A 35 14.32 20.72 2.67
CA THR A 35 13.52 19.68 3.34
C THR A 35 12.20 19.40 2.61
N GLU A 36 11.48 18.36 3.00
CA GLU A 36 10.11 18.07 2.53
C GLU A 36 9.15 19.26 2.65
N ALA A 37 9.34 20.13 3.65
CA ALA A 37 8.52 21.33 3.85
C ALA A 37 9.05 22.59 3.16
N GLY A 38 10.10 22.47 2.32
CA GLY A 38 10.72 23.57 1.60
C GLY A 38 11.72 24.41 2.43
N ASP A 39 11.99 24.01 3.67
CA ASP A 39 12.92 24.73 4.55
C ASP A 39 14.38 24.52 4.08
N PRO A 40 15.22 25.57 3.95
CA PRO A 40 16.62 25.42 3.56
C PRO A 40 17.46 24.76 4.66
N THR A 41 18.31 23.82 4.25
CA THR A 41 19.24 23.10 5.14
C THR A 41 20.66 23.65 5.02
N ASP A 42 21.58 23.19 5.87
CA ASP A 42 23.02 23.47 5.73
C ASP A 42 23.56 23.09 4.34
N LYS A 43 23.00 22.02 3.73
CA LYS A 43 23.34 21.57 2.38
C LYS A 43 22.95 22.60 1.32
N TYR A 44 21.80 23.27 1.46
CA TYR A 44 21.42 24.40 0.61
C TYR A 44 22.45 25.53 0.68
N PHE A 45 22.84 25.93 1.89
CA PHE A 45 23.80 27.04 2.07
C PHE A 45 25.18 26.70 1.52
N ALA A 46 25.65 25.47 1.71
CA ALA A 46 26.92 24.99 1.16
C ALA A 46 26.92 25.01 -0.38
N ILE A 47 25.84 24.53 -1.01
CA ILE A 47 25.69 24.58 -2.48
C ILE A 47 25.65 26.03 -2.97
N ARG A 48 24.87 26.90 -2.32
CA ARG A 48 24.77 28.31 -2.68
C ARG A 48 26.14 29.02 -2.60
N GLN A 49 26.93 28.74 -1.57
CA GLN A 49 28.27 29.28 -1.40
C GLN A 49 29.24 28.74 -2.46
N LEU A 50 29.12 27.48 -2.87
CA LEU A 50 29.93 26.94 -3.95
C LEU A 50 29.61 27.62 -5.28
N VAL A 51 28.32 27.74 -5.62
CA VAL A 51 27.88 28.39 -6.87
C VAL A 51 28.33 29.84 -6.94
N SER A 52 28.33 30.59 -5.83
CA SER A 52 28.76 31.99 -5.81
C SER A 52 30.24 32.21 -6.17
N LYS A 53 31.06 31.16 -6.13
CA LYS A 53 32.48 31.24 -6.55
C LYS A 53 32.62 31.27 -8.08
N TYR A 54 31.60 30.82 -8.81
CA TYR A 54 31.65 30.66 -10.26
C TYR A 54 30.64 31.55 -10.99
N LEU A 55 29.53 31.90 -10.34
CA LEU A 55 28.45 32.68 -10.94
C LEU A 55 27.95 33.76 -9.96
N PRO A 56 27.59 34.95 -10.46
CA PRO A 56 26.88 35.92 -9.64
C PRO A 56 25.54 35.33 -9.22
N LEU A 57 25.23 35.43 -7.92
CA LEU A 57 23.94 34.95 -7.42
C LEU A 57 22.84 35.97 -7.73
N PRO A 58 21.64 35.50 -8.10
CA PRO A 58 20.52 36.40 -8.31
C PRO A 58 20.19 37.13 -7.00
N PRO A 59 19.68 38.38 -7.07
CA PRO A 59 19.32 39.18 -5.90
C PRO A 59 17.99 38.72 -5.28
N ILE A 60 17.82 37.42 -5.13
CA ILE A 60 16.65 36.78 -4.56
C ILE A 60 16.98 36.40 -3.12
N PRO A 61 16.12 36.75 -2.14
CA PRO A 61 16.33 36.35 -0.76
C PRO A 61 16.29 34.83 -0.63
N VAL A 62 17.07 34.31 0.32
CA VAL A 62 16.99 32.90 0.69
C VAL A 62 15.57 32.59 1.19
N PRO A 63 14.96 31.47 0.78
CA PRO A 63 13.67 31.04 1.31
C PRO A 63 13.71 31.00 2.84
N LYS A 64 12.69 31.53 3.49
CA LYS A 64 12.57 31.42 4.95
C LYS A 64 11.74 30.19 5.27
N PRO A 65 12.12 29.39 6.29
CA PRO A 65 11.28 28.31 6.76
C PRO A 65 9.86 28.78 7.04
N SER A 66 8.86 28.03 6.56
CA SER A 66 7.46 28.36 6.79
C SER A 66 7.11 28.17 8.28
N PRO A 67 6.22 28.99 8.88
CA PRO A 67 5.77 28.80 10.25
C PRO A 67 5.15 27.41 10.43
N LYS A 68 5.54 26.69 11.50
CA LYS A 68 5.01 25.36 11.83
C LYS A 68 4.12 25.45 13.06
N LEU A 69 2.95 24.82 13.02
CA LEU A 69 1.96 24.84 14.09
C LEU A 69 1.91 23.49 14.81
N LYS A 70 1.93 23.51 16.14
CA LYS A 70 1.71 22.34 16.99
C LYS A 70 0.27 22.37 17.52
N PHE A 71 -0.61 21.57 16.93
CA PHE A 71 -2.04 21.52 17.28
C PHE A 71 -2.34 20.92 18.66
N GLY A 72 -1.43 20.11 19.21
CA GLY A 72 -1.70 19.32 20.41
C GLY A 72 -2.49 18.03 20.11
N PRO A 73 -2.88 17.26 21.13
CA PRO A 73 -3.59 16.00 20.93
C PRO A 73 -4.97 16.21 20.30
N ILE A 74 -5.30 15.37 19.31
CA ILE A 74 -6.64 15.27 18.71
C ILE A 74 -7.18 13.88 19.04
N PHE A 75 -8.32 13.82 19.71
CA PHE A 75 -8.97 12.55 20.08
C PHE A 75 -9.88 12.09 18.94
N LEU A 76 -9.78 10.80 18.60
CA LEU A 76 -10.55 10.18 17.53
C LEU A 76 -11.58 9.21 18.13
N GLU A 77 -12.77 9.20 17.55
CA GLU A 77 -13.82 8.24 17.86
C GLU A 77 -14.03 7.31 16.66
N LYS A 78 -14.25 6.02 16.92
CA LYS A 78 -14.55 5.06 15.86
C LYS A 78 -15.95 5.37 15.29
N ILE A 79 -16.00 5.69 14.00
CA ILE A 79 -17.27 5.96 13.29
C ILE A 79 -17.86 4.66 12.75
N VAL A 80 -17.14 3.99 11.83
CA VAL A 80 -17.57 2.75 11.17
C VAL A 80 -16.37 1.85 10.90
N SER A 81 -16.60 0.53 10.78
CA SER A 81 -15.59 -0.38 10.25
C SER A 81 -15.66 -0.46 8.73
N VAL A 82 -14.57 -0.93 8.11
CA VAL A 82 -14.53 -1.21 6.68
C VAL A 82 -15.65 -2.19 6.26
N PHE A 83 -15.96 -3.18 7.11
CA PHE A 83 -17.02 -4.17 6.86
C PHE A 83 -18.42 -3.57 6.92
N ASP A 84 -18.63 -2.51 7.70
CA ASP A 84 -19.89 -1.78 7.71
C ASP A 84 -20.10 -1.08 6.37
N LEU A 85 -19.05 -0.46 5.82
CA LEU A 85 -19.08 0.18 4.51
C LEU A 85 -19.26 -0.82 3.37
N ILE A 86 -18.53 -1.94 3.40
CA ILE A 86 -18.57 -2.99 2.38
C ILE A 86 -19.97 -3.61 2.26
N ARG A 87 -20.70 -3.79 3.37
CA ARG A 87 -22.07 -4.33 3.35
C ARG A 87 -23.05 -3.50 2.52
N HIS A 88 -22.74 -2.22 2.31
CA HIS A 88 -23.54 -1.29 1.52
C HIS A 88 -22.94 -0.99 0.14
N ALA A 89 -21.77 -1.54 -0.19
CA ALA A 89 -21.14 -1.33 -1.49
C ALA A 89 -21.91 -2.08 -2.59
N THR A 90 -22.25 -1.37 -3.67
CA THR A 90 -23.14 -1.89 -4.74
C THR A 90 -22.39 -2.50 -5.92
N ASP A 91 -21.16 -2.07 -6.22
CA ASP A 91 -20.47 -2.45 -7.45
C ASP A 91 -19.50 -3.62 -7.21
N SER A 92 -20.05 -4.82 -7.03
CA SER A 92 -19.24 -6.04 -6.98
C SER A 92 -18.96 -6.60 -8.38
N VAL A 93 -17.77 -7.17 -8.56
CA VAL A 93 -17.45 -8.01 -9.73
C VAL A 93 -17.43 -9.46 -9.28
N GLN A 94 -18.11 -10.33 -10.01
CA GLN A 94 -18.09 -11.77 -9.76
C GLN A 94 -17.07 -12.42 -10.69
N SER A 95 -16.17 -13.23 -10.15
CA SER A 95 -15.25 -14.00 -10.99
C SER A 95 -14.94 -15.36 -10.38
N VAL A 96 -14.64 -16.31 -11.27
CA VAL A 96 -14.20 -17.65 -10.91
C VAL A 96 -12.81 -17.57 -10.26
N TYR A 97 -11.94 -16.73 -10.80
CA TYR A 97 -10.59 -16.52 -10.30
C TYR A 97 -10.39 -15.09 -9.83
N PRO A 98 -9.50 -14.87 -8.84
CA PRO A 98 -9.24 -13.52 -8.37
C PRO A 98 -8.67 -12.65 -9.50
N LEU A 99 -9.35 -11.55 -9.79
CA LEU A 99 -8.91 -10.52 -10.71
C LEU A 99 -7.82 -9.63 -10.06
N THR A 100 -6.93 -9.13 -10.90
CA THR A 100 -5.92 -8.14 -10.49
C THR A 100 -6.57 -6.77 -10.34
N PHE A 101 -5.92 -5.87 -9.60
CA PHE A 101 -6.33 -4.47 -9.47
C PHE A 101 -6.54 -3.81 -10.85
N GLU A 102 -5.66 -4.07 -11.80
CA GLU A 102 -5.70 -3.51 -13.16
C GLU A 102 -6.91 -4.03 -13.95
N LYS A 103 -7.26 -5.31 -13.82
CA LYS A 103 -8.47 -5.87 -14.45
C LYS A 103 -9.76 -5.32 -13.85
N LEU A 104 -9.72 -4.93 -12.58
CA LEU A 104 -10.84 -4.29 -11.88
C LEU A 104 -10.92 -2.78 -12.17
N GLY A 105 -9.93 -2.20 -12.86
CA GLY A 105 -9.86 -0.75 -13.07
C GLY A 105 -9.55 0.03 -11.79
N VAL A 106 -8.93 -0.62 -10.79
CA VAL A 106 -8.55 -0.03 -9.50
C VAL A 106 -7.04 0.25 -9.52
N PRO A 107 -6.61 1.48 -9.81
CA PRO A 107 -5.18 1.75 -9.95
C PRO A 107 -4.46 1.77 -8.60
N HIS A 108 -5.11 2.17 -7.51
CA HIS A 108 -4.46 2.41 -6.21
C HIS A 108 -5.37 2.01 -5.04
N GLY A 109 -4.83 2.01 -3.81
CA GLY A 109 -5.60 1.78 -2.60
C GLY A 109 -5.83 0.31 -2.29
N PHE A 110 -7.10 -0.05 -2.10
CA PHE A 110 -7.50 -1.33 -1.52
C PHE A 110 -8.53 -2.05 -2.38
N VAL A 111 -8.47 -3.38 -2.37
CA VAL A 111 -9.49 -4.26 -2.95
C VAL A 111 -9.82 -5.35 -1.95
N LEU A 112 -11.11 -5.60 -1.73
CA LEU A 112 -11.56 -6.73 -0.92
C LEU A 112 -11.90 -7.92 -1.81
N TYR A 113 -11.28 -9.06 -1.49
CA TYR A 113 -11.56 -10.36 -2.09
C TYR A 113 -12.36 -11.19 -1.08
N THR A 114 -13.59 -11.58 -1.41
CA THR A 114 -14.49 -12.36 -0.54
C THR A 114 -14.78 -13.71 -1.16
N THR A 115 -14.79 -14.81 -0.40
CA THR A 115 -15.24 -16.12 -0.87
C THR A 115 -15.89 -16.92 0.25
N THR A 116 -16.49 -18.05 -0.10
CA THR A 116 -16.98 -19.04 0.85
C THR A 116 -16.13 -20.30 0.77
N VAL A 117 -15.80 -20.89 1.91
CA VAL A 117 -15.01 -22.12 1.97
C VAL A 117 -15.89 -23.32 1.60
N ASP A 118 -15.76 -23.82 0.36
CA ASP A 118 -16.68 -24.85 -0.16
C ASP A 118 -16.36 -26.29 0.24
N VAL A 119 -15.12 -26.57 0.64
CA VAL A 119 -14.64 -27.89 1.06
C VAL A 119 -14.35 -27.92 2.56
N LYS A 120 -14.25 -29.11 3.16
CA LYS A 120 -13.74 -29.24 4.52
C LYS A 120 -12.22 -29.00 4.51
N PRO A 121 -11.71 -27.94 5.15
CA PRO A 121 -10.28 -27.69 5.18
C PRO A 121 -9.56 -28.69 6.11
N SER A 122 -8.22 -28.73 6.01
CA SER A 122 -7.37 -29.44 6.97
C SER A 122 -7.51 -28.83 8.38
N ASP A 123 -7.11 -29.59 9.40
CA ASP A 123 -7.07 -29.11 10.79
C ASP A 123 -5.63 -29.26 11.32
N PRO A 124 -4.86 -28.16 11.45
CA PRO A 124 -5.25 -26.78 11.19
C PRO A 124 -5.36 -26.44 9.69
N ALA A 125 -6.19 -25.44 9.37
CA ALA A 125 -6.32 -24.92 8.02
C ALA A 125 -5.23 -23.86 7.76
N VAL A 126 -4.60 -23.91 6.59
CA VAL A 126 -3.57 -22.93 6.19
C VAL A 126 -4.01 -22.26 4.90
N LEU A 127 -4.16 -20.94 4.93
CA LEU A 127 -4.35 -20.12 3.74
C LEU A 127 -2.98 -19.85 3.12
N LYS A 128 -2.85 -20.06 1.82
CA LYS A 128 -1.67 -19.70 1.03
C LYS A 128 -2.08 -18.75 -0.09
N ILE A 129 -1.30 -17.70 -0.32
CA ILE A 129 -1.45 -16.78 -1.46
C ILE A 129 -0.17 -16.83 -2.28
N LYS A 130 -0.19 -17.50 -3.43
CA LYS A 130 1.03 -17.70 -4.25
C LYS A 130 1.67 -16.37 -4.67
N THR A 131 0.86 -15.39 -5.05
CA THR A 131 1.36 -14.09 -5.52
C THR A 131 0.56 -12.96 -4.89
N LEU A 132 1.02 -12.54 -3.70
CA LEU A 132 0.50 -11.39 -2.96
C LEU A 132 1.30 -10.13 -3.30
N ASN A 133 0.63 -9.15 -3.90
CA ASN A 133 1.20 -7.85 -4.27
C ASN A 133 0.27 -6.74 -3.74
N ASP A 134 0.41 -6.26 -2.50
CA ASP A 134 1.61 -6.46 -1.65
C ASP A 134 1.32 -6.86 -0.19
N ARG A 135 0.20 -6.42 0.38
CA ARG A 135 -0.14 -6.72 1.78
C ARG A 135 -1.60 -7.11 1.91
N ALA A 136 -1.88 -8.14 2.70
CA ALA A 136 -3.25 -8.63 2.89
C ALA A 136 -3.59 -8.75 4.37
N LEU A 137 -4.77 -8.23 4.75
CA LEU A 137 -5.42 -8.52 6.03
C LEU A 137 -6.47 -9.61 5.79
N VAL A 138 -6.38 -10.69 6.56
CA VAL A 138 -7.22 -11.89 6.38
C VAL A 138 -8.23 -11.98 7.51
N PHE A 139 -9.49 -12.23 7.15
CA PHE A 139 -10.60 -12.37 8.08
C PHE A 139 -11.41 -13.62 7.74
N VAL A 140 -11.87 -14.33 8.77
CA VAL A 140 -12.82 -15.44 8.62
C VAL A 140 -14.03 -15.15 9.47
N ASP A 141 -15.22 -15.18 8.86
CA ASP A 141 -16.49 -14.85 9.52
C ASP A 141 -16.42 -13.50 10.27
N PHE A 142 -15.79 -12.50 9.63
CA PHE A 142 -15.49 -11.15 10.15
C PHE A 142 -14.44 -11.04 11.27
N GLU A 143 -13.84 -12.15 11.69
CA GLU A 143 -12.78 -12.19 12.71
C GLU A 143 -11.38 -12.14 12.09
N TYR A 144 -10.54 -11.22 12.57
CA TYR A 144 -9.17 -11.05 12.06
C TYR A 144 -8.30 -12.27 12.37
N GLN A 145 -7.69 -12.84 11.33
CA GLN A 145 -6.82 -14.02 11.44
C GLN A 145 -5.34 -13.64 11.39
N GLY A 146 -4.98 -12.55 10.72
CA GLY A 146 -3.58 -12.16 10.55
C GLY A 146 -3.31 -11.33 9.31
N THR A 147 -2.04 -10.97 9.15
CA THR A 147 -1.51 -10.20 8.03
C THR A 147 -0.53 -11.05 7.23
N MET A 148 -0.66 -11.04 5.91
CA MET A 148 0.37 -11.50 4.98
C MET A 148 1.07 -10.28 4.35
N SER A 149 2.37 -10.40 4.08
CA SER A 149 3.19 -9.29 3.58
C SER A 149 4.21 -9.78 2.58
N ARG A 150 4.24 -9.14 1.41
CA ARG A 150 5.26 -9.34 0.39
C ARG A 150 6.64 -8.90 0.86
N THR A 151 6.75 -7.76 1.56
CA THR A 151 8.01 -7.25 2.12
C THR A 151 8.62 -8.21 3.14
N GLN A 152 7.78 -8.84 3.97
CA GLN A 152 8.24 -9.82 4.97
C GLN A 152 8.25 -11.26 4.45
N GLU A 153 7.96 -11.46 3.16
CA GLU A 153 7.88 -12.77 2.51
C GLU A 153 6.90 -13.75 3.20
N VAL A 154 5.88 -13.22 3.88
CA VAL A 154 4.83 -14.00 4.55
C VAL A 154 3.66 -14.16 3.59
N ASN A 155 3.54 -15.35 3.00
CA ASN A 155 2.48 -15.68 2.03
C ASN A 155 1.58 -16.85 2.47
N MET A 156 1.74 -17.31 3.72
CA MET A 156 0.94 -18.35 4.34
C MET A 156 0.51 -17.94 5.74
N LEU A 157 -0.70 -18.33 6.14
CA LEU A 157 -1.29 -17.96 7.42
C LEU A 157 -2.21 -19.11 7.90
N PRO A 158 -2.04 -19.62 9.13
CA PRO A 158 -3.03 -20.49 9.72
C PRO A 158 -4.33 -19.72 9.95
N ILE A 159 -5.46 -20.31 9.58
CA ILE A 159 -6.79 -19.68 9.72
C ILE A 159 -7.76 -20.63 10.42
N ASN A 160 -8.69 -20.08 11.19
CA ASN A 160 -9.78 -20.85 11.76
C ASN A 160 -10.99 -20.82 10.82
N ALA A 161 -10.99 -21.68 9.80
CA ALA A 161 -12.07 -21.80 8.83
C ALA A 161 -12.67 -23.20 8.80
N LYS A 162 -13.97 -23.27 8.52
CA LYS A 162 -14.71 -24.50 8.29
C LYS A 162 -15.43 -24.40 6.95
N ARG A 163 -15.95 -25.53 6.47
CA ARG A 163 -16.84 -25.53 5.30
C ARG A 163 -18.02 -24.57 5.58
N GLY A 164 -18.28 -23.67 4.64
CA GLY A 164 -19.31 -22.64 4.73
C GLY A 164 -18.87 -21.33 5.39
N SER A 165 -17.67 -21.25 5.97
CA SER A 165 -17.13 -19.98 6.48
C SER A 165 -16.93 -18.99 5.35
N ARG A 166 -17.16 -17.70 5.65
CA ARG A 166 -16.81 -16.58 4.79
C ARG A 166 -15.34 -16.23 5.00
N LEU A 167 -14.58 -16.14 3.91
CA LEU A 167 -13.19 -15.68 3.90
C LEU A 167 -13.13 -14.32 3.20
N ASP A 168 -12.66 -13.31 3.93
CA ASP A 168 -12.43 -11.96 3.40
C ASP A 168 -10.93 -11.64 3.45
N ILE A 169 -10.38 -11.15 2.34
CA ILE A 169 -8.99 -10.78 2.19
C ILE A 169 -8.94 -9.34 1.68
N LEU A 170 -8.64 -8.40 2.55
CA LEU A 170 -8.45 -7.00 2.19
C LEU A 170 -7.01 -6.79 1.75
N VAL A 171 -6.80 -6.52 0.47
CA VAL A 171 -5.48 -6.34 -0.12
C VAL A 171 -5.18 -4.86 -0.33
N GLU A 172 -3.98 -4.44 0.07
CA GLU A 172 -3.42 -3.12 -0.11
C GLU A 172 -2.37 -3.14 -1.23
N ASN A 173 -2.48 -2.19 -2.16
CA ASN A 173 -1.41 -1.85 -3.09
C ASN A 173 -0.48 -0.81 -2.43
N GLN A 174 0.70 -1.24 -1.99
CA GLN A 174 1.66 -0.40 -1.26
C GLN A 174 2.58 0.42 -2.18
N GLY A 175 2.28 0.48 -3.49
CA GLY A 175 3.05 1.21 -4.49
C GLY A 175 3.64 0.28 -5.54
N ARG A 176 3.52 0.64 -6.83
CA ARG A 176 4.11 -0.12 -7.95
C ARG A 176 5.63 0.11 -8.01
N ILE A 177 6.35 -0.92 -8.44
CA ILE A 177 7.79 -0.83 -8.65
C ILE A 177 8.06 0.23 -9.72
N CYS A 178 8.87 1.24 -9.40
CA CYS A 178 9.09 2.41 -10.27
C CYS A 178 10.44 2.40 -11.00
N GLY A 179 11.22 1.32 -10.86
CA GLY A 179 12.50 1.16 -11.57
C GLY A 179 12.94 -0.30 -11.63
N GLY A 180 13.80 -0.63 -12.61
CA GLY A 180 14.32 -1.98 -12.82
C GLY A 180 13.42 -2.86 -13.70
N PRO A 181 13.66 -4.19 -13.72
CA PRO A 181 13.03 -5.10 -14.69
C PRO A 181 11.60 -5.51 -14.36
N LEU A 182 11.06 -5.16 -13.17
CA LEU A 182 9.75 -5.60 -12.69
C LEU A 182 8.69 -4.49 -12.69
N ILE A 183 8.86 -3.46 -13.53
CA ILE A 183 7.97 -2.29 -13.59
C ILE A 183 6.58 -2.61 -14.16
N ASP A 184 6.42 -3.72 -14.88
CA ASP A 184 5.17 -4.17 -15.52
C ASP A 184 4.34 -5.08 -14.61
N GLU A 185 4.71 -5.21 -13.33
CA GLU A 185 4.06 -6.14 -12.42
C GLU A 185 2.63 -5.70 -12.04
N PHE A 186 1.68 -6.59 -12.29
CA PHE A 186 0.30 -6.45 -11.86
C PHE A 186 0.15 -6.56 -10.32
N LYS A 187 -0.78 -5.77 -9.78
CA LYS A 187 -1.14 -5.84 -8.36
C LYS A 187 -2.20 -6.92 -8.14
N VAL A 188 -1.81 -7.91 -7.32
CA VAL A 188 -2.42 -9.23 -7.08
C VAL A 188 -2.60 -10.05 -8.35
N ARG A 189 -1.86 -11.15 -8.53
CA ARG A 189 -1.95 -11.98 -9.75
C ARG A 189 -2.62 -13.33 -9.54
N SER A 190 -2.50 -13.94 -8.36
CA SER A 190 -3.33 -15.08 -7.99
C SER A 190 -3.38 -15.33 -6.47
N ILE A 191 -4.58 -15.61 -6.00
CA ILE A 191 -4.82 -16.31 -4.72
C ILE A 191 -5.00 -17.76 -5.13
N ILE A 192 -3.98 -18.59 -4.88
CA ILE A 192 -4.08 -20.04 -5.09
C ILE A 192 -4.16 -20.66 -3.71
N ASN A 193 -5.34 -21.16 -3.37
CA ASN A 193 -5.46 -22.13 -2.29
C ASN A 193 -5.63 -23.53 -2.88
N THR A 194 -4.93 -24.50 -2.31
CA THR A 194 -5.08 -25.95 -2.56
C THR A 194 -6.44 -26.52 -2.10
N ALA A 195 -7.34 -25.68 -1.54
CA ALA A 195 -8.58 -26.13 -0.91
C ALA A 195 -9.79 -25.18 -1.12
N MET A 196 -9.86 -24.38 -2.19
CA MET A 196 -11.07 -23.58 -2.46
C MET A 196 -11.41 -23.63 -3.95
N ASN A 197 -12.64 -24.07 -4.26
CA ASN A 197 -13.20 -23.88 -5.60
C ASN A 197 -13.73 -22.44 -5.71
N ASP A 198 -12.94 -21.58 -6.35
CA ASP A 198 -13.34 -20.80 -7.52
C ASP A 198 -14.62 -19.93 -7.52
N ARG A 199 -15.03 -19.33 -6.40
CA ARG A 199 -15.97 -18.18 -6.43
C ARG A 199 -15.56 -17.07 -5.48
N ILE A 200 -14.71 -16.16 -5.97
CA ILE A 200 -14.35 -14.95 -5.22
C ILE A 200 -15.23 -13.79 -5.69
N GLN A 201 -16.06 -13.28 -4.79
CA GLN A 201 -16.85 -12.06 -4.92
C GLN A 201 -16.01 -10.85 -4.50
N PHE A 202 -16.02 -9.78 -5.28
CA PHE A 202 -15.21 -8.60 -5.01
C PHE A 202 -16.01 -7.46 -4.38
N PHE A 203 -15.41 -6.70 -3.46
CA PHE A 203 -15.95 -5.41 -2.99
C PHE A 203 -14.93 -4.26 -3.13
N LEU A 204 -15.51 -3.09 -3.36
CA LEU A 204 -15.03 -1.89 -4.06
C LEU A 204 -13.95 -1.00 -3.43
N ASN A 205 -13.48 -0.11 -4.32
CA ASN A 205 -12.76 1.16 -4.14
C ASN A 205 -13.23 2.01 -2.95
N PHE A 206 -12.25 2.60 -2.26
CA PHE A 206 -12.39 3.77 -1.40
C PHE A 206 -11.80 5.00 -2.09
#